data_AF-A0A0C2IFU4-F1
#
_entry.id   AF-A0A0C2IFU4-F1
#
_cell.length_a   1.000
_cell.length_b   1.000
_cell.length_c   1.000
_cell.angle_alpha   90.00
_cell.angle_beta   90.00
_cell.angle_gamma   90.00
#
_symmetry.space_group_name_H-M   'P 1'
#
loop_
_entity.id
_entity.type
_entity.pdbx_description
1 polymer ?
#
loop_
_entity_poly.entity_id
_entity_poly.type
_entity_poly.pdbx_seq_one_letter_code
_entity_poly.pdbx_strand_id
1 'polypeptide(L)'
;MQGRVLNVVGLIIGLCVVNVANAENQNFVHPGMLSTNDDFARAKRLVTSKTSPAIDSWNLLEKSPYAAANYAPNPVDRVVRGNPSWGKDNYASLFRDAAAAYQLAVRWKISGNIDYANASIRVLDAWADKLTDVIGTSDKYLASGIYGYELANAAEIMRTYPGWKKFPQFQGMMLKVFYPMNHDFITKHNGYGEAGLHYWANWDLVNLASMMAIGILTDRHDIYKESMNYVLHGLGNGAFNNAMWAVYPGTGKEVGLAQVQESGRDQGHSTLDIAIIGVICQMAWSQGDDLFSFNHNLALKASEYVAKYNLLYDVPWTNYTTSDGSIQTQISSGSRGSTRPMWTLIYNHYAGIKHLEAPYTKKMMDNFGPEAGAYGSNSGGFDQLGYGSLLFTNYQEAAAGKR
;
A
#
# COMPACT_ATOMS: atom_id res chain seq x y z
N MET A 1 13.91 47.19 46.59
CA MET A 1 14.15 45.91 45.89
C MET A 1 12.81 45.19 45.76
N GLN A 2 12.10 45.39 44.66
CA GLN A 2 10.86 44.67 44.34
C GLN A 2 11.24 43.53 43.38
N GLY A 3 11.05 42.29 43.83
CA GLY A 3 11.32 41.09 43.05
C GLY A 3 10.25 40.87 41.99
N ARG A 4 10.67 40.76 40.73
CA ARG A 4 9.83 40.34 39.60
C ARG A 4 9.54 38.85 39.72
N VAL A 5 8.25 38.48 39.76
CA VAL A 5 7.78 37.11 39.57
C VAL A 5 7.76 36.83 38.06
N LEU A 6 8.56 35.86 37.60
CA LEU A 6 8.52 35.34 36.24
C LEU A 6 7.32 34.38 36.11
N ASN A 7 6.37 34.70 35.23
CA ASN A 7 5.36 33.75 34.78
C ASN A 7 6.00 32.82 33.74
N VAL A 8 6.25 31.57 34.12
CA VAL A 8 6.63 30.50 33.20
C VAL A 8 5.36 30.01 32.50
N VAL A 9 5.23 30.33 31.21
CA VAL A 9 4.22 29.74 30.33
C VAL A 9 4.65 28.29 30.09
N GLY A 10 3.90 27.34 30.65
CA GLY A 10 4.10 25.92 30.41
C GLY A 10 3.82 25.58 28.95
N LEU A 11 4.85 25.13 28.24
CA LEU A 11 4.75 24.54 26.92
C LEU A 11 4.06 23.18 27.06
N ILE A 12 2.78 23.07 26.67
CA ILE A 12 2.09 21.80 26.56
C ILE A 12 2.65 21.09 25.32
N ILE A 13 3.61 20.20 25.53
CA ILE A 13 4.03 19.21 24.53
C ILE A 13 2.89 18.18 24.46
N GLY A 14 1.99 18.35 23.49
CA GLY A 14 1.00 17.34 23.16
C GLY A 14 1.70 16.14 22.53
N LEU A 15 2.05 15.14 23.33
CA LEU A 15 2.35 13.80 22.84
C LEU A 15 1.10 13.29 22.10
N CYS A 16 1.16 13.28 20.76
CA CYS A 16 0.18 12.58 19.94
C CYS A 16 0.33 11.08 20.21
N VAL A 17 -0.45 10.56 21.15
CA VAL A 17 -0.64 9.13 21.32
C VAL A 17 -1.54 8.69 20.17
N VAL A 18 -0.95 8.07 19.14
CA VAL A 18 -1.73 7.21 18.25
C VAL A 18 -2.30 6.13 19.16
N ASN A 19 -3.61 5.90 19.16
CA ASN A 19 -4.20 4.78 19.89
C ASN A 19 -3.80 3.48 19.17
N VAL A 20 -2.57 3.02 19.36
CA VAL A 20 -2.05 1.71 18.90
C VAL A 20 -2.46 0.57 19.85
N ALA A 21 -3.29 0.87 20.85
CA ALA A 21 -3.63 -0.04 21.94
C ALA A 21 -4.59 -1.19 21.54
N ASN A 22 -5.20 -1.14 20.35
CA ASN A 22 -6.23 -2.10 19.97
C ASN A 22 -5.66 -3.47 19.57
N ALA A 23 -4.43 -3.53 19.03
CA ALA A 23 -3.83 -4.78 18.54
C ALA A 23 -3.09 -5.62 19.61
N GLU A 24 -3.05 -5.19 20.88
CA GLU A 24 -2.31 -5.91 21.93
C GLU A 24 -3.07 -7.11 22.52
N ASN A 25 -4.40 -7.17 22.36
CA ASN A 25 -5.27 -8.20 22.94
C ASN A 25 -6.46 -8.60 22.04
N GLN A 26 -6.49 -8.16 20.78
CA GLN A 26 -7.53 -8.49 19.82
C GLN A 26 -6.99 -9.42 18.75
N ASN A 27 -7.76 -10.45 18.39
CA ASN A 27 -7.48 -11.25 17.20
C ASN A 27 -7.54 -10.33 15.97
N PHE A 28 -6.68 -10.57 14.97
CA PHE A 28 -6.77 -9.85 13.70
C PHE A 28 -8.17 -10.00 13.08
N VAL A 29 -8.64 -8.93 12.44
CA VAL A 29 -9.85 -8.89 11.63
C VAL A 29 -9.58 -9.59 10.32
N HIS A 30 -10.52 -10.44 9.90
CA HIS A 30 -10.38 -11.24 8.70
C HIS A 30 -11.69 -11.41 7.90
N PRO A 31 -11.66 -11.23 6.56
CA PRO A 31 -10.58 -10.58 5.83
C PRO A 31 -10.41 -9.14 6.34
N GLY A 32 -9.17 -8.69 6.54
CA GLY A 32 -8.90 -7.38 7.14
C GLY A 32 -7.60 -6.72 6.70
N MET A 33 -7.15 -6.96 5.47
CA MET A 33 -6.05 -6.19 4.87
C MET A 33 -6.61 -4.99 4.10
N LEU A 34 -6.44 -4.94 2.78
CA LEU A 34 -6.98 -3.85 1.97
C LEU A 34 -8.50 -3.76 2.00
N SER A 35 -9.20 -4.89 2.13
CA SER A 35 -10.67 -4.91 2.12
C SER A 35 -11.23 -5.86 3.17
N THR A 36 -12.27 -5.41 3.84
CA THR A 36 -13.03 -6.15 4.85
C THR A 36 -14.28 -6.80 4.28
N ASN A 37 -14.96 -7.65 5.07
CA ASN A 37 -16.28 -8.16 4.69
C ASN A 37 -17.30 -7.02 4.42
N ASP A 38 -17.21 -5.91 5.15
CA ASP A 38 -18.09 -4.75 4.95
C ASP A 38 -17.82 -4.07 3.60
N ASP A 39 -16.56 -3.99 3.18
CA ASP A 39 -16.17 -3.45 1.87
C ASP A 39 -16.70 -4.33 0.73
N PHE A 40 -16.55 -5.65 0.83
CA PHE A 40 -17.11 -6.57 -0.18
C PHE A 40 -18.65 -6.56 -0.21
N ALA A 41 -19.30 -6.48 0.94
CA ALA A 41 -20.76 -6.37 1.01
C ALA A 41 -21.24 -5.07 0.36
N ARG A 42 -20.52 -3.96 0.57
CA ARG A 42 -20.80 -2.67 -0.08
C ARG A 42 -20.58 -2.76 -1.59
N ALA A 43 -19.44 -3.27 -2.04
CA ALA A 43 -19.15 -3.47 -3.46
C ALA A 43 -20.22 -4.31 -4.15
N LYS A 44 -20.66 -5.42 -3.53
CA LYS A 44 -21.75 -6.27 -4.04
C LYS A 44 -23.06 -5.51 -4.20
N ARG A 45 -23.45 -4.68 -3.22
CA ARG A 45 -24.65 -3.83 -3.33
C ARG A 45 -24.53 -2.86 -4.50
N LEU A 46 -23.42 -2.12 -4.59
CA LEU A 46 -23.19 -1.13 -5.64
C LEU A 46 -23.15 -1.75 -7.05
N VAL A 47 -22.56 -2.93 -7.21
CA VAL A 47 -22.58 -3.68 -8.48
C VAL A 47 -24.00 -4.13 -8.82
N THR A 48 -24.74 -4.67 -7.84
CA THR A 48 -26.13 -5.13 -8.04
C THR A 48 -27.05 -3.98 -8.44
N SER A 49 -26.89 -2.80 -7.81
CA SER A 49 -27.64 -1.59 -8.13
C SER A 49 -27.11 -0.82 -9.33
N LYS A 50 -26.04 -1.30 -9.99
CA LYS A 50 -25.38 -0.66 -11.13
C LYS A 50 -24.95 0.78 -10.84
N THR A 51 -24.40 1.03 -9.65
CA THR A 51 -24.01 2.36 -9.19
C THR A 51 -22.57 2.68 -9.59
N SER A 52 -22.38 3.77 -10.34
CA SER A 52 -21.05 4.31 -10.70
C SER A 52 -20.41 5.07 -9.53
N PRO A 53 -19.06 5.07 -9.42
CA PRO A 53 -18.09 4.42 -10.32
C PRO A 53 -17.83 2.92 -10.03
N ALA A 54 -18.46 2.33 -9.01
CA ALA A 54 -18.18 0.95 -8.62
C ALA A 54 -18.56 -0.07 -9.71
N ILE A 55 -19.71 0.11 -10.37
CA ILE A 55 -20.09 -0.75 -11.51
C ILE A 55 -19.11 -0.63 -12.69
N ASP A 56 -18.54 0.55 -12.92
CA ASP A 56 -17.61 0.77 -14.02
C ASP A 56 -16.28 0.06 -13.76
N SER A 57 -15.78 0.14 -12.53
CA SER A 57 -14.60 -0.61 -12.07
C SER A 57 -14.85 -2.12 -12.09
N TRP A 58 -16.05 -2.58 -11.71
CA TRP A 58 -16.45 -3.99 -11.87
C TRP A 58 -16.41 -4.43 -13.34
N ASN A 59 -16.96 -3.63 -14.26
CA ASN A 59 -16.93 -3.94 -15.69
C ASN A 59 -15.49 -4.01 -16.25
N LEU A 60 -14.57 -3.21 -15.70
CA LEU A 60 -13.14 -3.30 -16.02
C LEU A 60 -12.51 -4.60 -15.49
N LEU A 61 -12.84 -4.97 -14.24
CA LEU A 61 -12.44 -6.27 -13.67
C LEU A 61 -12.96 -7.43 -14.52
N GLU A 62 -14.19 -7.34 -15.05
CA GLU A 62 -14.75 -8.41 -15.86
C GLU A 62 -14.06 -8.63 -17.19
N LYS A 63 -13.47 -7.57 -17.75
CA LYS A 63 -12.73 -7.61 -19.02
C LYS A 63 -11.25 -7.94 -18.84
N SER A 64 -10.76 -7.99 -17.61
CA SER A 64 -9.35 -8.25 -17.34
C SER A 64 -8.98 -9.70 -17.72
N PRO A 65 -7.90 -9.93 -18.49
CA PRO A 65 -7.41 -11.28 -18.76
C PRO A 65 -6.91 -11.98 -17.50
N TYR A 66 -6.51 -11.22 -16.47
CA TYR A 66 -6.08 -11.74 -15.17
C TYR A 66 -7.26 -12.19 -14.29
N ALA A 67 -8.50 -11.83 -14.66
CA ALA A 67 -9.72 -12.21 -13.96
C ALA A 67 -10.49 -13.36 -14.66
N ALA A 68 -9.86 -14.06 -15.60
CA ALA A 68 -10.47 -15.18 -16.32
C ALA A 68 -10.49 -16.46 -15.46
N ALA A 69 -11.64 -17.13 -15.33
CA ALA A 69 -11.77 -18.32 -14.48
C ALA A 69 -10.85 -19.50 -14.92
N ASN A 70 -10.45 -19.54 -16.18
CA ASN A 70 -9.51 -20.52 -16.74
C ASN A 70 -8.04 -20.05 -16.70
N TYR A 71 -7.69 -19.00 -15.94
CA TYR A 71 -6.33 -18.50 -15.81
C TYR A 71 -5.34 -19.60 -15.40
N ALA A 72 -4.25 -19.76 -16.14
CA ALA A 72 -3.23 -20.76 -15.86
C ALA A 72 -2.00 -20.08 -15.24
N PRO A 73 -1.64 -20.38 -13.97
CA PRO A 73 -0.44 -19.82 -13.36
C PRO A 73 0.82 -20.40 -13.98
N ASN A 74 1.92 -19.66 -13.86
CA ASN A 74 3.24 -20.07 -14.33
C ASN A 74 4.28 -19.94 -13.21
N PRO A 75 4.19 -20.75 -12.14
CA PRO A 75 5.12 -20.64 -11.03
C PRO A 75 6.54 -21.08 -11.43
N VAL A 76 7.53 -20.49 -10.77
CA VAL A 76 8.94 -20.90 -10.85
C VAL A 76 9.47 -21.20 -9.44
N ASP A 77 10.53 -22.00 -9.35
CA ASP A 77 11.15 -22.35 -8.08
C ASP A 77 11.97 -21.20 -7.50
N ARG A 78 12.59 -20.39 -8.36
CA ARG A 78 13.37 -19.21 -7.99
C ARG A 78 12.97 -18.02 -8.86
N VAL A 79 12.55 -16.94 -8.22
CA VAL A 79 12.26 -15.67 -8.91
C VAL A 79 13.52 -14.83 -8.96
N VAL A 80 13.94 -14.41 -10.16
CA VAL A 80 15.11 -13.58 -10.41
C VAL A 80 14.68 -12.16 -10.78
N ARG A 81 15.23 -11.16 -10.10
CA ARG A 81 15.04 -9.73 -10.43
C ARG A 81 16.36 -8.94 -10.41
N GLY A 82 16.53 -8.05 -11.39
CA GLY A 82 17.66 -7.14 -11.52
C GLY A 82 18.76 -7.60 -12.47
N ASN A 83 18.49 -8.59 -13.33
CA ASN A 83 19.41 -9.11 -14.36
C ASN A 83 20.86 -9.31 -13.86
N PRO A 84 21.08 -10.13 -12.82
CA PRO A 84 22.44 -10.40 -12.34
C PRO A 84 23.29 -11.05 -13.44
N SER A 85 24.62 -10.96 -13.35
CA SER A 85 25.53 -11.50 -14.37
C SER A 85 25.38 -13.01 -14.65
N TRP A 86 24.85 -13.77 -13.69
CA TRP A 86 24.65 -15.21 -13.77
C TRP A 86 23.21 -15.62 -14.17
N GLY A 87 22.31 -14.68 -14.43
CA GLY A 87 20.89 -14.99 -14.65
C GLY A 87 20.12 -13.92 -15.42
N LYS A 88 18.88 -14.24 -15.77
CA LYS A 88 17.94 -13.31 -16.41
C LYS A 88 16.71 -13.15 -15.56
N ASP A 89 16.11 -11.97 -15.65
CA ASP A 89 14.83 -11.70 -14.99
C ASP A 89 13.75 -12.69 -15.43
N ASN A 90 13.04 -13.24 -14.45
CA ASN A 90 11.83 -14.05 -14.69
C ASN A 90 10.65 -13.60 -13.81
N TYR A 91 10.83 -12.52 -13.03
CA TYR A 91 9.86 -12.02 -12.05
C TYR A 91 8.51 -11.60 -12.66
N ALA A 92 8.43 -11.44 -13.98
CA ALA A 92 7.17 -11.22 -14.68
C ALA A 92 6.17 -12.36 -14.52
N SER A 93 6.64 -13.58 -14.26
CA SER A 93 5.75 -14.68 -13.90
C SER A 93 5.01 -14.40 -12.60
N LEU A 94 5.74 -13.89 -11.59
CA LEU A 94 5.20 -13.69 -10.26
C LEU A 94 4.23 -12.51 -10.21
N PHE A 95 4.58 -11.33 -10.77
CA PHE A 95 3.67 -10.17 -10.68
C PHE A 95 2.37 -10.39 -11.44
N ARG A 96 2.39 -11.14 -12.56
CA ARG A 96 1.17 -11.45 -13.33
C ARG A 96 0.26 -12.38 -12.56
N ASP A 97 0.84 -13.40 -11.94
CA ASP A 97 0.11 -14.37 -11.14
C ASP A 97 -0.42 -13.76 -9.84
N ALA A 98 0.34 -12.90 -9.16
CA ALA A 98 -0.13 -12.16 -7.99
C ALA A 98 -1.34 -11.28 -8.33
N ALA A 99 -1.26 -10.51 -9.42
CA ALA A 99 -2.37 -9.71 -9.90
C ALA A 99 -3.60 -10.56 -10.31
N ALA A 100 -3.39 -11.73 -10.92
CA ALA A 100 -4.47 -12.66 -11.24
C ALA A 100 -5.13 -13.25 -9.98
N ALA A 101 -4.33 -13.71 -9.02
CA ALA A 101 -4.84 -14.26 -7.76
C ALA A 101 -5.74 -13.26 -7.04
N TYR A 102 -5.33 -12.00 -6.94
CA TYR A 102 -6.13 -10.93 -6.31
C TYR A 102 -7.42 -10.66 -7.09
N GLN A 103 -7.32 -10.47 -8.41
CA GLN A 103 -8.49 -10.19 -9.26
C GLN A 103 -9.53 -11.30 -9.22
N LEU A 104 -9.08 -12.56 -9.29
CA LEU A 104 -9.93 -13.74 -9.17
C LEU A 104 -10.57 -13.83 -7.77
N ALA A 105 -9.82 -13.49 -6.72
CA ALA A 105 -10.36 -13.44 -5.37
C ALA A 105 -11.46 -12.39 -5.22
N VAL A 106 -11.28 -11.18 -5.78
CA VAL A 106 -12.30 -10.12 -5.81
C VAL A 106 -13.52 -10.55 -6.63
N ARG A 107 -13.32 -11.15 -7.82
CA ARG A 107 -14.40 -11.73 -8.64
C ARG A 107 -15.25 -12.70 -7.83
N TRP A 108 -14.61 -13.65 -7.14
CA TRP A 108 -15.30 -14.63 -6.30
C TRP A 108 -16.04 -13.95 -5.14
N LYS A 109 -15.35 -13.12 -4.36
CA LYS A 109 -15.88 -12.57 -3.11
C LYS A 109 -17.14 -11.71 -3.34
N ILE A 110 -17.21 -11.00 -4.47
CA ILE A 110 -18.36 -10.17 -4.83
C ILE A 110 -19.47 -11.00 -5.50
N SER A 111 -19.14 -11.83 -6.49
CA SER A 111 -20.13 -12.56 -7.29
C SER A 111 -20.66 -13.84 -6.63
N GLY A 112 -19.85 -14.48 -5.78
CA GLY A 112 -20.10 -15.82 -5.24
C GLY A 112 -19.80 -16.97 -6.21
N ASN A 113 -19.35 -16.69 -7.44
CA ASN A 113 -19.04 -17.75 -8.41
C ASN A 113 -17.73 -18.48 -8.02
N ILE A 114 -17.86 -19.77 -7.71
CA ILE A 114 -16.78 -20.64 -7.21
C ILE A 114 -15.68 -20.89 -8.25
N ASP A 115 -15.94 -20.72 -9.54
CA ASP A 115 -14.93 -20.91 -10.57
C ASP A 115 -13.77 -19.93 -10.39
N TYR A 116 -14.08 -18.69 -9.99
CA TYR A 116 -13.06 -17.69 -9.67
C TYR A 116 -12.31 -18.00 -8.37
N ALA A 117 -12.97 -18.58 -7.36
CA ALA A 117 -12.28 -19.05 -6.15
C ALA A 117 -11.28 -20.16 -6.48
N ASN A 118 -11.73 -21.16 -7.23
CA ASN A 118 -10.90 -22.27 -7.67
C ASN A 118 -9.71 -21.79 -8.51
N ALA A 119 -9.92 -20.76 -9.35
CA ALA A 119 -8.87 -20.13 -10.13
C ALA A 119 -7.85 -19.37 -9.27
N SER A 120 -8.30 -18.54 -8.32
CA SER A 120 -7.42 -17.82 -7.40
C SER A 120 -6.57 -18.79 -6.58
N ILE A 121 -7.19 -19.81 -5.98
CA ILE A 121 -6.49 -20.83 -5.18
C ILE A 121 -5.51 -21.64 -6.04
N ARG A 122 -5.86 -21.97 -7.28
CA ARG A 122 -4.93 -22.64 -8.20
C ARG A 122 -3.64 -21.83 -8.36
N VAL A 123 -3.73 -20.50 -8.45
CA VAL A 123 -2.53 -19.64 -8.52
C VAL A 123 -1.77 -19.67 -7.19
N LEU A 124 -2.45 -19.41 -6.07
CA LEU A 124 -1.84 -19.35 -4.74
C LEU A 124 -1.15 -20.68 -4.37
N ASP A 125 -1.81 -21.81 -4.59
CA ASP A 125 -1.30 -23.15 -4.32
C ASP A 125 -0.11 -23.49 -5.23
N ALA A 126 -0.16 -23.11 -6.50
CA ALA A 126 0.91 -23.40 -7.45
C ALA A 126 2.22 -22.69 -7.08
N TRP A 127 2.15 -21.47 -6.53
CA TRP A 127 3.32 -20.79 -5.97
C TRP A 127 3.75 -21.39 -4.63
N ALA A 128 2.83 -21.71 -3.73
CA ALA A 128 3.14 -22.36 -2.45
C ALA A 128 3.78 -23.75 -2.59
N ASP A 129 3.50 -24.45 -3.69
CA ASP A 129 4.10 -25.75 -4.00
C ASP A 129 5.51 -25.64 -4.59
N LYS A 130 5.84 -24.53 -5.25
CA LYS A 130 7.04 -24.45 -6.10
C LYS A 130 8.07 -23.43 -5.63
N LEU A 131 7.66 -22.27 -5.16
CA LEU A 131 8.57 -21.17 -4.84
C LEU A 131 9.44 -21.50 -3.63
N THR A 132 10.74 -21.36 -3.82
CA THR A 132 11.73 -21.61 -2.76
C THR A 132 12.55 -20.38 -2.42
N ASP A 133 12.72 -19.44 -3.35
CA ASP A 133 13.59 -18.28 -3.16
C ASP A 133 13.27 -17.11 -4.11
N VAL A 134 13.59 -15.89 -3.68
CA VAL A 134 13.61 -14.68 -4.50
C VAL A 134 15.05 -14.17 -4.52
N ILE A 135 15.64 -14.10 -5.71
CA ILE A 135 17.08 -13.88 -5.90
C ILE A 135 17.35 -12.78 -6.93
N GLY A 136 18.61 -12.36 -7.02
CA GLY A 136 19.05 -11.36 -7.98
C GLY A 136 19.98 -10.33 -7.37
N THR A 137 19.97 -9.12 -7.92
CA THR A 137 20.67 -7.95 -7.37
C THR A 137 19.93 -7.45 -6.12
N SER A 138 20.16 -6.21 -5.70
CA SER A 138 19.31 -5.56 -4.69
C SER A 138 17.83 -5.59 -5.11
N ASP A 139 17.49 -5.51 -6.40
CA ASP A 139 16.09 -5.46 -6.88
C ASP A 139 15.22 -6.64 -6.42
N LYS A 140 15.82 -7.76 -5.98
CA LYS A 140 15.09 -8.86 -5.33
C LYS A 140 14.24 -8.41 -4.13
N TYR A 141 14.67 -7.38 -3.39
CA TYR A 141 13.91 -6.82 -2.28
C TYR A 141 12.65 -6.07 -2.74
N LEU A 142 12.68 -5.43 -3.92
CA LEU A 142 11.47 -4.89 -4.54
C LEU A 142 10.53 -6.01 -4.98
N ALA A 143 11.05 -7.11 -5.54
CA ALA A 143 10.22 -8.28 -5.86
C ALA A 143 9.58 -8.89 -4.61
N SER A 144 10.34 -9.09 -3.54
CA SER A 144 9.83 -9.64 -2.30
C SER A 144 8.78 -8.74 -1.67
N GLY A 145 9.06 -7.44 -1.53
CA GLY A 145 8.12 -6.49 -0.92
C GLY A 145 6.82 -6.35 -1.72
N ILE A 146 6.91 -6.07 -3.02
CA ILE A 146 5.71 -5.84 -3.85
C ILE A 146 4.87 -7.12 -3.93
N TYR A 147 5.45 -8.21 -4.43
CA TYR A 147 4.64 -9.39 -4.71
C TYR A 147 4.23 -10.13 -3.43
N GLY A 148 5.00 -9.96 -2.35
CA GLY A 148 4.66 -10.50 -1.03
C GLY A 148 3.36 -9.91 -0.48
N TYR A 149 3.20 -8.58 -0.50
CA TYR A 149 1.97 -7.96 -0.01
C TYR A 149 0.77 -8.28 -0.91
N GLU A 150 0.98 -8.38 -2.22
CA GLU A 150 -0.08 -8.68 -3.19
C GLU A 150 -0.63 -10.10 -3.04
N LEU A 151 0.28 -11.08 -2.95
CA LEU A 151 -0.06 -12.47 -2.68
C LEU A 151 -0.76 -12.62 -1.32
N ALA A 152 -0.29 -11.93 -0.28
CA ALA A 152 -0.93 -11.95 1.03
C ALA A 152 -2.36 -11.38 0.97
N ASN A 153 -2.59 -10.27 0.26
CA ASN A 153 -3.94 -9.69 0.11
C ASN A 153 -4.89 -10.62 -0.68
N ALA A 154 -4.41 -11.27 -1.73
CA ALA A 154 -5.20 -12.27 -2.46
C ALA A 154 -5.57 -13.45 -1.56
N ALA A 155 -4.60 -13.99 -0.82
CA ALA A 155 -4.79 -15.06 0.13
C ALA A 155 -5.75 -14.67 1.27
N GLU A 156 -5.65 -13.45 1.78
CA GLU A 156 -6.52 -12.95 2.85
C GLU A 156 -8.00 -12.96 2.46
N ILE A 157 -8.32 -12.61 1.21
CA ILE A 157 -9.69 -12.73 0.69
C ILE A 157 -10.08 -14.22 0.66
N MET A 158 -9.21 -15.04 0.08
CA MET A 158 -9.44 -16.47 -0.13
C MET A 158 -9.48 -17.30 1.15
N ARG A 159 -8.94 -16.81 2.28
CA ARG A 159 -9.00 -17.51 3.59
C ARG A 159 -10.43 -17.84 4.01
N THR A 160 -11.40 -17.07 3.50
CA THR A 160 -12.83 -17.27 3.77
C THR A 160 -13.50 -18.29 2.85
N TYR A 161 -12.79 -18.85 1.86
CA TYR A 161 -13.31 -19.90 1.01
C TYR A 161 -13.15 -21.27 1.67
N PRO A 162 -14.25 -21.99 1.99
CA PRO A 162 -14.16 -23.26 2.71
C PRO A 162 -13.38 -24.36 1.98
N GLY A 163 -13.24 -24.24 0.65
CA GLY A 163 -12.53 -25.23 -0.17
C GLY A 163 -11.01 -25.14 -0.14
N TRP A 164 -10.42 -24.13 0.51
CA TRP A 164 -8.97 -23.94 0.48
C TRP A 164 -8.23 -24.76 1.54
N LYS A 165 -7.70 -25.93 1.14
CA LYS A 165 -7.02 -26.86 2.06
C LYS A 165 -5.55 -26.54 2.30
N LYS A 166 -4.88 -25.91 1.33
CA LYS A 166 -3.44 -25.61 1.37
C LYS A 166 -3.11 -24.26 1.98
N PHE A 167 -4.07 -23.59 2.63
CA PHE A 167 -3.84 -22.31 3.28
C PHE A 167 -2.66 -22.32 4.29
N PRO A 168 -2.50 -23.34 5.18
CA PRO A 168 -1.33 -23.40 6.05
C PRO A 168 0.01 -23.53 5.31
N GLN A 169 0.03 -24.24 4.17
CA GLN A 169 1.24 -24.34 3.34
C GLN A 169 1.57 -22.99 2.70
N PHE A 170 0.55 -22.27 2.22
CA PHE A 170 0.71 -20.93 1.68
C PHE A 170 1.27 -19.95 2.73
N GLN A 171 0.69 -19.94 3.93
CA GLN A 171 1.23 -19.18 5.08
C GLN A 171 2.70 -19.53 5.35
N GLY A 172 3.05 -20.81 5.29
CA GLY A 172 4.42 -21.28 5.41
C GLY A 172 5.36 -20.73 4.33
N MET A 173 4.93 -20.66 3.07
CA MET A 173 5.70 -20.02 2.00
C MET A 173 5.93 -18.53 2.30
N MET A 174 4.90 -17.80 2.73
CA MET A 174 5.01 -16.38 3.06
C MET A 174 6.03 -16.13 4.18
N LEU A 175 6.01 -16.94 5.23
CA LEU A 175 6.94 -16.85 6.37
C LEU A 175 8.35 -17.33 6.05
N LYS A 176 8.53 -18.21 5.06
CA LYS A 176 9.83 -18.79 4.71
C LYS A 176 10.56 -18.01 3.63
N VAL A 177 9.84 -17.51 2.62
CA VAL A 177 10.43 -16.91 1.42
C VAL A 177 10.43 -15.37 1.51
N PHE A 178 9.29 -14.79 1.89
CA PHE A 178 9.10 -13.34 1.80
C PHE A 178 9.53 -12.63 3.09
N TYR A 179 8.95 -13.02 4.24
CA TYR A 179 9.20 -12.33 5.52
C TYR A 179 10.69 -12.20 5.87
N PRO A 180 11.53 -13.27 5.82
CA PRO A 180 12.93 -13.14 6.20
C PRO A 180 13.69 -12.16 5.32
N MET A 181 13.35 -12.08 4.03
CA MET A 181 13.94 -11.12 3.10
C MET A 181 13.45 -9.70 3.38
N ASN A 182 12.16 -9.50 3.68
CA ASN A 182 11.64 -8.18 4.03
C ASN A 182 12.26 -7.68 5.35
N HIS A 183 12.33 -8.53 6.36
CA HIS A 183 12.97 -8.24 7.64
C HIS A 183 14.46 -7.92 7.48
N ASP A 184 15.22 -8.72 6.71
CA ASP A 184 16.63 -8.45 6.45
C ASP A 184 16.83 -7.10 5.75
N PHE A 185 15.94 -6.73 4.82
CA PHE A 185 16.00 -5.43 4.16
C PHE A 185 15.77 -4.27 5.14
N ILE A 186 14.72 -4.34 5.96
CA ILE A 186 14.34 -3.27 6.87
C ILE A 186 15.33 -3.12 8.04
N THR A 187 16.07 -4.18 8.38
CA THR A 187 17.07 -4.15 9.46
C THR A 187 18.50 -3.94 8.99
N LYS A 188 18.86 -4.31 7.77
CA LYS A 188 20.26 -4.23 7.29
C LYS A 188 20.44 -3.44 6.01
N HIS A 189 19.35 -3.12 5.32
CA HIS A 189 19.32 -2.41 4.04
C HIS A 189 20.36 -2.95 3.08
N ASN A 190 20.33 -4.26 2.84
CA ASN A 190 21.27 -4.95 1.94
C ASN A 190 22.77 -4.63 2.25
N GLY A 191 23.13 -4.51 3.53
CA GLY A 191 24.49 -4.23 3.98
C GLY A 191 24.83 -2.75 4.15
N TYR A 192 23.91 -1.83 3.87
CA TYR A 192 24.09 -0.39 4.11
C TYR A 192 23.75 0.05 5.55
N GLY A 193 23.32 -0.89 6.40
CA GLY A 193 23.10 -0.69 7.83
C GLY A 193 21.72 -0.13 8.16
N GLU A 194 21.37 -0.17 9.46
CA GLU A 194 20.04 0.13 10.00
C GLU A 194 19.53 1.55 9.72
N ALA A 195 20.43 2.50 9.42
CA ALA A 195 20.03 3.87 9.06
C ALA A 195 19.18 3.89 7.79
N GLY A 196 19.39 2.96 6.86
CA GLY A 196 18.53 2.78 5.68
C GLY A 196 18.43 3.94 4.69
N LEU A 197 19.22 5.00 4.85
CA LEU A 197 19.10 6.22 4.04
C LEU A 197 19.63 6.09 2.60
N HIS A 198 20.34 5.00 2.29
CA HIS A 198 20.86 4.70 0.95
C HIS A 198 19.76 4.36 -0.06
N TYR A 199 18.73 3.62 0.38
CA TYR A 199 17.64 3.20 -0.50
C TYR A 199 16.54 4.25 -0.54
N TRP A 200 15.88 4.40 -1.68
CA TRP A 200 14.72 5.27 -1.82
C TRP A 200 13.52 4.76 -1.02
N ALA A 201 12.60 5.66 -0.66
CA ALA A 201 11.46 5.35 0.21
C ALA A 201 10.62 4.16 -0.29
N ASN A 202 10.44 3.99 -1.61
CA ASN A 202 9.63 2.91 -2.15
C ASN A 202 10.15 1.53 -1.74
N TRP A 203 11.46 1.36 -1.54
CA TRP A 203 12.06 0.09 -1.15
C TRP A 203 11.63 -0.33 0.25
N ASP A 204 11.73 0.57 1.21
CA ASP A 204 11.29 0.30 2.58
C ASP A 204 9.76 0.11 2.59
N LEU A 205 9.01 1.02 1.95
CA LEU A 205 7.55 1.00 1.94
C LEU A 205 6.97 -0.35 1.44
N VAL A 206 7.49 -0.90 0.34
CA VAL A 206 6.97 -2.18 -0.18
C VAL A 206 7.33 -3.36 0.73
N ASN A 207 8.50 -3.34 1.37
CA ASN A 207 8.90 -4.39 2.31
C ASN A 207 8.06 -4.31 3.61
N LEU A 208 7.77 -3.11 4.10
CA LEU A 208 6.89 -2.88 5.25
C LEU A 208 5.45 -3.29 4.97
N ALA A 209 4.93 -2.99 3.77
CA ALA A 209 3.61 -3.44 3.33
C ALA A 209 3.54 -4.97 3.30
N SER A 210 4.57 -5.65 2.78
CA SER A 210 4.66 -7.11 2.79
C SER A 210 4.68 -7.66 4.21
N MET A 211 5.55 -7.13 5.10
CA MET A 211 5.61 -7.57 6.50
C MET A 211 4.26 -7.40 7.20
N MET A 212 3.61 -6.26 7.06
CA MET A 212 2.29 -6.00 7.67
C MET A 212 1.24 -7.00 7.15
N ALA A 213 1.19 -7.22 5.84
CA ALA A 213 0.27 -8.18 5.23
C ALA A 213 0.56 -9.62 5.68
N ILE A 214 1.83 -10.03 5.75
CA ILE A 214 2.21 -11.37 6.23
C ILE A 214 1.85 -11.54 7.71
N GLY A 215 2.10 -10.52 8.54
CA GLY A 215 1.73 -10.51 9.96
C GLY A 215 0.24 -10.76 10.17
N ILE A 216 -0.61 -10.02 9.44
CA ILE A 216 -2.06 -10.24 9.45
C ILE A 216 -2.39 -11.65 8.94
N LEU A 217 -1.90 -12.05 7.75
CA LEU A 217 -2.25 -13.33 7.12
C LEU A 217 -1.98 -14.54 8.03
N THR A 218 -0.91 -14.45 8.81
CA THR A 218 -0.35 -15.56 9.60
C THR A 218 -0.66 -15.47 11.09
N ASP A 219 -1.50 -14.52 11.48
CA ASP A 219 -1.83 -14.23 12.88
C ASP A 219 -0.58 -13.93 13.73
N ARG A 220 0.45 -13.32 13.12
CA ARG A 220 1.74 -12.97 13.75
C ARG A 220 1.80 -11.49 14.12
N HIS A 221 1.31 -11.19 15.33
CA HIS A 221 1.33 -9.83 15.90
C HIS A 221 2.73 -9.24 16.02
N ASP A 222 3.75 -10.05 16.25
CA ASP A 222 5.14 -9.59 16.33
C ASP A 222 5.63 -9.02 14.98
N ILE A 223 5.32 -9.67 13.86
CA ILE A 223 5.66 -9.20 12.51
C ILE A 223 4.87 -7.93 12.17
N TYR A 224 3.58 -7.90 12.49
CA TYR A 224 2.75 -6.70 12.30
C TYR A 224 3.28 -5.51 13.11
N LYS A 225 3.58 -5.72 14.40
CA LYS A 225 4.11 -4.69 15.29
C LYS A 225 5.49 -4.22 14.84
N GLU A 226 6.33 -5.10 14.31
CA GLU A 226 7.61 -4.71 13.74
C GLU A 226 7.44 -3.72 12.58
N SER A 227 6.57 -4.05 11.61
CA SER A 227 6.26 -3.15 10.50
C SER A 227 5.67 -1.83 10.99
N MET A 228 4.70 -1.88 11.91
CA MET A 228 4.08 -0.69 12.50
C MET A 228 5.09 0.20 13.23
N ASN A 229 5.95 -0.40 14.06
CA ASN A 229 6.98 0.33 14.80
C ASN A 229 7.96 1.01 13.83
N TYR A 230 8.35 0.34 12.74
CA TYR A 230 9.21 0.95 11.73
C TYR A 230 8.52 2.11 11.00
N VAL A 231 7.24 1.97 10.64
CA VAL A 231 6.46 3.06 10.03
C VAL A 231 6.45 4.30 10.93
N LEU A 232 6.29 4.11 12.23
CA LEU A 232 6.19 5.21 13.21
C LEU A 232 7.56 5.80 13.61
N HIS A 233 8.59 4.96 13.72
CA HIS A 233 9.83 5.28 14.43
C HIS A 233 11.12 4.82 13.73
N GLY A 234 11.01 4.21 12.54
CA GLY A 234 12.15 3.71 11.78
C GLY A 234 13.12 4.81 11.35
N LEU A 235 14.37 4.42 11.11
CA LEU A 235 15.44 5.34 10.71
C LEU A 235 15.55 5.51 9.18
N GLY A 236 15.12 4.51 8.41
CA GLY A 236 15.20 4.52 6.94
C GLY A 236 14.14 5.36 6.25
N ASN A 237 14.25 5.44 4.92
CA ASN A 237 13.43 6.34 4.11
C ASN A 237 11.95 5.92 4.02
N GLY A 238 11.56 4.71 4.44
CA GLY A 238 10.15 4.29 4.49
C GLY A 238 9.42 4.57 5.80
N ALA A 239 10.12 4.99 6.86
CA ALA A 239 9.46 5.53 8.04
C ALA A 239 8.67 6.79 7.62
N PHE A 240 7.45 6.97 8.11
CA PHE A 240 6.53 7.98 7.54
C PHE A 240 7.06 9.41 7.64
N ASN A 241 7.77 9.75 8.72
CA ASN A 241 8.40 11.06 8.87
C ASN A 241 9.60 11.28 7.92
N ASN A 242 10.20 10.21 7.37
CA ASN A 242 11.28 10.30 6.39
C ASN A 242 10.76 10.20 4.95
N ALA A 243 9.74 9.37 4.72
CA ALA A 243 9.07 9.25 3.42
C ALA A 243 8.34 10.55 3.04
N MET A 244 7.76 11.25 4.02
CA MET A 244 6.95 12.46 3.85
C MET A 244 7.57 13.63 4.65
N TRP A 245 8.83 13.94 4.36
CA TRP A 245 9.74 14.61 5.28
C TRP A 245 9.60 16.13 5.44
N ALA A 246 9.27 16.86 4.35
CA ALA A 246 9.15 18.32 4.41
C ALA A 246 7.67 18.72 4.40
N VAL A 247 7.16 19.11 5.57
CA VAL A 247 5.78 19.56 5.73
C VAL A 247 5.67 21.06 5.49
N TYR A 248 4.78 21.44 4.57
CA TYR A 248 4.37 22.80 4.31
C TYR A 248 2.98 23.02 4.91
N PRO A 249 2.87 23.82 5.99
CA PRO A 249 1.58 24.10 6.61
C PRO A 249 0.61 24.70 5.60
N GLY A 250 -0.65 24.24 5.64
CA GLY A 250 -1.72 24.85 4.86
C GLY A 250 -2.10 26.21 5.42
N THR A 251 -2.87 26.96 4.64
CA THR A 251 -3.45 28.24 5.09
C THR A 251 -4.96 28.12 5.24
N GLY A 252 -5.49 28.62 6.36
CA GLY A 252 -6.93 28.57 6.63
C GLY A 252 -7.46 27.13 6.75
N LYS A 253 -8.26 26.70 5.76
CA LYS A 253 -8.91 25.37 5.73
C LYS A 253 -8.09 24.30 5.01
N GLU A 254 -7.00 24.67 4.34
CA GLU A 254 -6.15 23.72 3.63
C GLU A 254 -5.39 22.82 4.61
N VAL A 255 -5.36 21.51 4.34
CA VAL A 255 -4.68 20.51 5.16
C VAL A 255 -3.15 20.65 5.14
N GLY A 256 -2.60 21.43 4.21
CA GLY A 256 -1.16 21.56 3.95
C GLY A 256 -0.65 20.50 2.99
N LEU A 257 0.66 20.53 2.74
CA LEU A 257 1.33 19.62 1.81
C LEU A 257 2.55 18.98 2.48
N ALA A 258 2.96 17.80 2.01
CA ALA A 258 4.20 17.16 2.47
C ALA A 258 4.99 16.64 1.27
N GLN A 259 6.25 17.09 1.15
CA GLN A 259 7.16 16.61 0.11
C GLN A 259 7.46 15.13 0.33
N VAL A 260 7.21 14.32 -0.69
CA VAL A 260 7.58 12.90 -0.70
C VAL A 260 9.05 12.77 -1.07
N GLN A 261 9.78 11.90 -0.37
CA GLN A 261 11.23 11.71 -0.50
C GLN A 261 11.68 11.47 -1.95
N GLU A 262 10.92 10.72 -2.75
CA GLU A 262 11.24 10.44 -4.15
C GLU A 262 10.91 11.57 -5.15
N SER A 263 10.31 12.68 -4.69
CA SER A 263 9.82 13.75 -5.57
C SER A 263 10.90 14.41 -6.44
N GLY A 264 12.14 14.47 -5.96
CA GLY A 264 13.26 15.01 -6.72
C GLY A 264 13.91 14.01 -7.67
N ARG A 265 13.55 12.71 -7.59
CA ARG A 265 13.96 11.66 -8.52
C ARG A 265 13.05 11.67 -9.75
N ASP A 266 11.79 11.29 -9.58
CA ASP A 266 10.75 11.35 -10.61
C ASP A 266 9.35 11.15 -10.03
N GLN A 267 8.33 11.45 -10.83
CA GLN A 267 6.93 11.34 -10.42
C GLN A 267 6.35 9.91 -10.53
N GLY A 268 7.00 9.02 -11.28
CA GLY A 268 6.58 7.62 -11.37
C GLY A 268 6.78 6.88 -10.05
N HIS A 269 7.84 7.21 -9.32
CA HIS A 269 8.10 6.68 -7.98
C HIS A 269 7.38 7.47 -6.90
N SER A 270 7.28 8.79 -7.02
CA SER A 270 6.49 9.59 -6.07
C SER A 270 5.03 9.14 -5.98
N THR A 271 4.44 8.76 -7.12
CA THR A 271 3.09 8.18 -7.16
C THR A 271 3.05 6.74 -6.62
N LEU A 272 4.13 5.96 -6.75
CA LEU A 272 4.25 4.63 -6.15
C LEU A 272 4.24 4.74 -4.62
N ASP A 273 5.04 5.66 -4.06
CA ASP A 273 5.11 5.88 -2.61
C ASP A 273 3.73 6.16 -2.02
N ILE A 274 2.96 7.07 -2.64
CA ILE A 274 1.61 7.37 -2.19
C ILE A 274 0.68 6.14 -2.28
N ALA A 275 0.83 5.32 -3.33
CA ALA A 275 0.05 4.09 -3.47
C ALA A 275 0.34 3.12 -2.31
N ILE A 276 1.60 2.88 -1.99
CA ILE A 276 2.02 1.94 -0.95
C ILE A 276 1.75 2.48 0.47
N ILE A 277 1.93 3.79 0.69
CA ILE A 277 1.50 4.45 1.93
C ILE A 277 -0.01 4.25 2.14
N GLY A 278 -0.83 4.42 1.09
CA GLY A 278 -2.26 4.13 1.14
C GLY A 278 -2.56 2.68 1.52
N VAL A 279 -1.81 1.72 0.95
CA VAL A 279 -1.92 0.29 1.28
C VAL A 279 -1.61 0.02 2.76
N ILE A 280 -0.49 0.54 3.28
CA ILE A 280 -0.10 0.38 4.69
C ILE A 280 -1.15 1.00 5.62
N CYS A 281 -1.58 2.22 5.34
CA CYS A 281 -2.60 2.90 6.13
C CYS A 281 -3.93 2.13 6.13
N GLN A 282 -4.34 1.59 4.99
CA GLN A 282 -5.59 0.84 4.88
C GLN A 282 -5.53 -0.52 5.59
N MET A 283 -4.42 -1.25 5.49
CA MET A 283 -4.24 -2.50 6.23
C MET A 283 -4.24 -2.25 7.74
N ALA A 284 -3.60 -1.19 8.21
CA ALA A 284 -3.66 -0.79 9.61
C ALA A 284 -5.09 -0.41 10.04
N TRP A 285 -5.78 0.40 9.23
CA TRP A 285 -7.14 0.84 9.50
C TRP A 285 -8.13 -0.34 9.62
N SER A 286 -8.01 -1.33 8.75
CA SER A 286 -8.82 -2.56 8.81
C SER A 286 -8.61 -3.37 10.09
N GLN A 287 -7.47 -3.20 10.78
CA GLN A 287 -7.17 -3.79 12.08
C GLN A 287 -7.51 -2.87 13.26
N GLY A 288 -8.02 -1.66 13.00
CA GLY A 288 -8.40 -0.69 14.01
C GLY A 288 -7.30 0.29 14.41
N ASP A 289 -6.17 0.32 13.70
CA ASP A 289 -5.05 1.24 13.92
C ASP A 289 -5.08 2.41 12.92
N ASP A 290 -5.12 3.64 13.44
CA ASP A 290 -5.39 4.84 12.64
C ASP A 290 -4.12 5.53 12.11
N LEU A 291 -3.43 4.88 11.16
CA LEU A 291 -2.28 5.47 10.47
C LEU A 291 -2.65 6.62 9.54
N PHE A 292 -3.89 6.71 9.06
CA PHE A 292 -4.33 7.85 8.26
C PHE A 292 -4.27 9.16 9.04
N SER A 293 -4.52 9.16 10.35
CA SER A 293 -4.39 10.35 11.18
C SER A 293 -2.99 10.62 11.73
N PHE A 294 -2.01 9.77 11.42
CA PHE A 294 -0.63 9.92 11.88
C PHE A 294 -0.05 11.31 11.55
N ASN A 295 0.62 11.90 12.54
CA ASN A 295 1.29 13.20 12.48
C ASN A 295 0.47 14.28 11.74
N HIS A 296 -0.76 14.49 12.22
CA HIS A 296 -1.70 15.47 11.66
C HIS A 296 -2.03 15.20 10.19
N ASN A 297 -2.45 13.96 9.88
CA ASN A 297 -2.82 13.49 8.54
C ASN A 297 -1.68 13.64 7.52
N LEU A 298 -0.47 13.21 7.88
CA LEU A 298 0.72 13.34 7.05
C LEU A 298 0.56 12.67 5.67
N ALA A 299 -0.09 11.50 5.63
CA ALA A 299 -0.40 10.80 4.38
C ALA A 299 -1.37 11.60 3.47
N LEU A 300 -2.31 12.36 4.03
CA LEU A 300 -3.17 13.26 3.22
C LEU A 300 -2.33 14.39 2.60
N LYS A 301 -1.48 15.04 3.40
CA LYS A 301 -0.62 16.12 2.93
C LYS A 301 0.32 15.66 1.81
N ALA A 302 0.85 14.45 1.91
CA ALA A 302 1.69 13.85 0.89
C ALA A 302 0.90 13.53 -0.39
N SER A 303 -0.31 12.98 -0.25
CA SER A 303 -1.20 12.72 -1.38
C SER A 303 -1.56 14.02 -2.11
N GLU A 304 -1.93 15.07 -1.38
CA GLU A 304 -2.21 16.40 -1.94
C GLU A 304 -0.99 17.00 -2.65
N TYR A 305 0.23 16.84 -2.10
CA TYR A 305 1.47 17.33 -2.72
C TYR A 305 1.73 16.67 -4.08
N VAL A 306 1.73 15.33 -4.12
CA VAL A 306 2.00 14.56 -5.34
C VAL A 306 0.88 14.76 -6.36
N ALA A 307 -0.37 14.78 -5.92
CA ALA A 307 -1.52 15.05 -6.77
C ALA A 307 -1.44 16.46 -7.39
N LYS A 308 -1.18 17.49 -6.58
CA LYS A 308 -1.07 18.88 -7.05
C LYS A 308 -0.01 19.01 -8.14
N TYR A 309 1.17 18.43 -7.93
CA TYR A 309 2.26 18.51 -8.91
C TYR A 309 1.98 17.75 -10.21
N ASN A 310 1.37 16.56 -10.13
CA ASN A 310 1.01 15.77 -11.31
C ASN A 310 -0.23 16.29 -12.04
N LEU A 311 -1.05 17.12 -11.40
CA LEU A 311 -2.06 17.97 -12.06
C LEU A 311 -1.47 19.21 -12.74
N LEU A 312 -0.15 19.28 -12.88
CA LEU A 312 0.61 20.35 -13.53
C LEU A 312 0.61 21.70 -12.78
N TYR A 313 0.21 21.72 -11.50
CA TYR A 313 0.42 22.89 -10.64
C TYR A 313 1.82 22.85 -10.02
N ASP A 314 2.31 24.00 -9.57
CA ASP A 314 3.55 24.08 -8.81
C ASP A 314 3.34 23.76 -7.33
N VAL A 315 4.40 23.27 -6.69
CA VAL A 315 4.45 22.91 -5.28
C VAL A 315 5.72 23.52 -4.65
N PRO A 316 5.69 23.84 -3.35
CA PRO A 316 6.90 24.24 -2.65
C PRO A 316 7.95 23.12 -2.66
N TRP A 317 9.22 23.50 -2.55
CA TRP A 317 10.33 22.55 -2.52
C TRP A 317 11.32 22.93 -1.42
N THR A 318 11.77 21.93 -0.68
CA THR A 318 12.89 22.01 0.24
C THR A 318 13.99 21.12 -0.33
N ASN A 319 15.20 21.65 -0.45
CA ASN A 319 16.33 20.89 -1.00
C ASN A 319 16.49 19.57 -0.24
N TYR A 320 16.56 18.48 -0.99
CA TYR A 320 16.77 17.15 -0.44
C TYR A 320 18.18 16.68 -0.79
N THR A 321 18.93 16.19 0.20
CA THR A 321 20.25 15.61 -0.02
C THR A 321 20.17 14.11 0.26
N THR A 322 20.48 13.28 -0.73
CA THR A 322 20.56 11.83 -0.53
C THR A 322 21.71 11.48 0.41
N SER A 323 21.68 10.31 1.06
CA SER A 323 22.80 9.82 1.88
C SER A 323 24.12 9.77 1.11
N ASP A 324 24.03 9.56 -0.20
CA ASP A 324 25.17 9.43 -1.10
C ASP A 324 25.71 10.81 -1.58
N GLY A 325 25.14 11.91 -1.06
CA GLY A 325 25.61 13.28 -1.28
C GLY A 325 25.01 13.99 -2.50
N SER A 326 24.03 13.39 -3.18
CA SER A 326 23.33 14.05 -4.29
C SER A 326 22.33 15.08 -3.75
N ILE A 327 22.48 16.34 -4.15
CA ILE A 327 21.57 17.42 -3.76
C ILE A 327 20.53 17.64 -4.86
N GLN A 328 19.26 17.43 -4.53
CA GLN A 328 18.10 17.75 -5.35
C GLN A 328 17.59 19.14 -4.98
N THR A 329 17.86 20.11 -5.83
CA THR A 329 17.51 21.53 -5.61
C THR A 329 16.12 21.91 -6.11
N GLN A 330 15.43 20.99 -6.77
CA GLN A 330 14.07 21.15 -7.27
C GLN A 330 13.36 19.81 -7.38
N ILE A 331 12.03 19.85 -7.40
CA ILE A 331 11.20 18.71 -7.78
C ILE A 331 11.48 18.30 -9.24
N SER A 332 11.51 16.99 -9.52
CA SER A 332 11.77 16.46 -10.85
C SER A 332 10.50 16.50 -11.72
N SER A 333 10.63 17.04 -12.92
CA SER A 333 9.59 16.97 -13.96
C SER A 333 9.55 15.61 -14.68
N GLY A 334 10.47 14.70 -14.36
CA GLY A 334 10.50 13.35 -14.89
C GLY A 334 9.18 12.63 -14.63
N SER A 335 8.52 12.17 -15.69
CA SER A 335 7.21 11.54 -15.65
C SER A 335 6.08 12.40 -15.04
N ARG A 336 6.20 13.74 -15.00
CA ARG A 336 5.14 14.61 -14.47
C ARG A 336 3.84 14.42 -15.23
N GLY A 337 2.74 14.30 -14.48
CA GLY A 337 1.45 13.82 -15.01
C GLY A 337 1.26 12.31 -14.86
N SER A 338 2.17 11.63 -14.16
CA SER A 338 2.02 10.21 -13.85
C SER A 338 0.77 9.98 -13.02
N THR A 339 0.08 8.88 -13.30
CA THR A 339 -1.09 8.44 -12.55
C THR A 339 -1.06 6.94 -12.34
N ARG A 340 -1.66 6.50 -11.23
CA ARG A 340 -1.80 5.11 -10.79
C ARG A 340 -3.21 4.88 -10.21
N PRO A 341 -3.76 3.66 -10.24
CA PRO A 341 -5.08 3.36 -9.68
C PRO A 341 -5.05 3.26 -8.15
N MET A 342 -4.94 4.40 -7.47
CA MET A 342 -4.82 4.46 -5.99
C MET A 342 -5.55 5.62 -5.32
N TRP A 343 -6.01 6.61 -6.11
CA TRP A 343 -6.56 7.86 -5.59
C TRP A 343 -7.89 7.66 -4.86
N THR A 344 -8.69 6.68 -5.30
CA THR A 344 -10.03 6.46 -4.76
C THR A 344 -10.01 6.00 -3.31
N LEU A 345 -9.04 5.15 -2.93
CA LEU A 345 -8.84 4.73 -1.54
C LEU A 345 -8.58 5.95 -0.65
N ILE A 346 -7.58 6.75 -1.03
CA ILE A 346 -7.10 7.87 -0.21
C ILE A 346 -8.19 8.94 -0.11
N TYR A 347 -8.78 9.35 -1.24
CA TYR A 347 -9.82 10.37 -1.26
C TYR A 347 -11.03 9.97 -0.41
N ASN A 348 -11.57 8.76 -0.62
CA ASN A 348 -12.78 8.37 0.09
C ASN A 348 -12.53 8.09 1.58
N HIS A 349 -11.32 7.70 1.98
CA HIS A 349 -10.98 7.65 3.40
C HIS A 349 -11.05 9.07 4.01
N TYR A 350 -10.31 10.03 3.46
CA TYR A 350 -10.25 11.37 4.06
C TYR A 350 -11.54 12.18 3.92
N ALA A 351 -12.13 12.24 2.73
CA ALA A 351 -13.36 13.01 2.50
C ALA A 351 -14.61 12.28 3.03
N GLY A 352 -14.64 10.95 2.92
CA GLY A 352 -15.80 10.14 3.28
C GLY A 352 -15.88 9.79 4.77
N ILE A 353 -14.76 9.39 5.37
CA ILE A 353 -14.70 8.94 6.78
C ILE A 353 -14.25 10.07 7.70
N LYS A 354 -13.18 10.78 7.34
CA LYS A 354 -12.59 11.82 8.20
C LYS A 354 -13.19 13.21 7.98
N HIS A 355 -14.01 13.38 6.93
CA HIS A 355 -14.62 14.65 6.54
C HIS A 355 -13.59 15.79 6.34
N LEU A 356 -12.42 15.45 5.81
CA LEU A 356 -11.35 16.38 5.48
C LEU A 356 -11.37 16.72 3.98
N GLU A 357 -11.01 17.97 3.66
CA GLU A 357 -10.86 18.41 2.27
C GLU A 357 -9.57 17.83 1.66
N ALA A 358 -9.71 17.24 0.46
CA ALA A 358 -8.61 16.68 -0.32
C ALA A 358 -8.75 17.07 -1.81
N PRO A 359 -8.72 18.38 -2.13
CA PRO A 359 -9.11 18.89 -3.44
C PRO A 359 -8.23 18.39 -4.59
N TYR A 360 -6.92 18.24 -4.41
CA TYR A 360 -6.04 17.78 -5.48
C TYR A 360 -6.11 16.26 -5.66
N THR A 361 -6.18 15.52 -4.56
CA THR A 361 -6.42 14.07 -4.56
C THR A 361 -7.75 13.76 -5.24
N LYS A 362 -8.80 14.54 -4.95
CA LYS A 362 -10.10 14.43 -5.64
C LYS A 362 -9.95 14.65 -7.14
N LYS A 363 -9.28 15.73 -7.57
CA LYS A 363 -9.07 16.03 -8.99
C LYS A 363 -8.30 14.91 -9.69
N MET A 364 -7.29 14.32 -9.05
CA MET A 364 -6.59 13.16 -9.61
C MET A 364 -7.50 11.93 -9.71
N MET A 365 -8.29 11.63 -8.68
CA MET A 365 -9.28 10.55 -8.71
C MET A 365 -10.28 10.75 -9.86
N ASP A 366 -10.86 11.95 -9.98
CA ASP A 366 -11.82 12.28 -11.03
C ASP A 366 -11.19 12.19 -12.43
N ASN A 367 -9.96 12.69 -12.60
CA ASN A 367 -9.21 12.63 -13.86
C ASN A 367 -8.83 11.20 -14.27
N PHE A 368 -8.52 10.34 -13.29
CA PHE A 368 -8.23 8.94 -13.56
C PHE A 368 -9.50 8.17 -13.93
N GLY A 369 -10.62 8.49 -13.29
CA GLY A 369 -11.89 7.79 -13.48
C GLY A 369 -11.95 6.45 -12.74
N PRO A 370 -12.83 5.53 -13.18
CA PRO A 370 -12.98 4.22 -12.54
C PRO A 370 -11.67 3.43 -12.53
N GLU A 371 -11.20 3.07 -11.35
CA GLU A 371 -9.93 2.37 -11.18
C GLU A 371 -10.02 0.89 -11.57
N ALA A 372 -9.06 0.43 -12.38
CA ALA A 372 -8.82 -0.99 -12.63
C ALA A 372 -7.62 -1.48 -11.79
N GLY A 373 -7.23 -2.74 -12.00
CA GLY A 373 -5.99 -3.30 -11.45
C GLY A 373 -4.83 -3.18 -12.43
N ALA A 374 -4.11 -4.29 -12.59
CA ALA A 374 -2.89 -4.35 -13.39
C ALA A 374 -3.05 -3.84 -14.84
N TYR A 375 -2.02 -3.14 -15.33
CA TYR A 375 -1.96 -2.57 -16.68
C TYR A 375 -0.54 -2.60 -17.27
N GLY A 376 -0.45 -2.40 -18.60
CA GLY A 376 0.84 -2.39 -19.30
C GLY A 376 1.55 -3.75 -19.34
N SER A 377 2.81 -3.75 -19.76
CA SER A 377 3.62 -4.98 -19.93
C SER A 377 4.71 -5.19 -18.88
N ASN A 378 5.02 -4.14 -18.11
CA ASN A 378 6.16 -4.07 -17.18
C ASN A 378 5.67 -4.03 -15.73
N SER A 379 6.55 -4.33 -14.77
CA SER A 379 6.23 -4.36 -13.33
C SER A 379 5.48 -3.13 -12.85
N GLY A 380 5.83 -1.93 -13.33
CA GLY A 380 5.28 -0.66 -12.84
C GLY A 380 3.75 -0.60 -12.80
N GLY A 381 3.08 -1.19 -13.79
CA GLY A 381 1.61 -1.23 -13.83
C GLY A 381 0.99 -2.35 -12.99
N PHE A 382 1.81 -3.18 -12.36
CA PHE A 382 1.48 -4.27 -11.46
C PHE A 382 1.99 -4.02 -10.04
N ASP A 383 2.61 -2.86 -9.74
CA ASP A 383 3.13 -2.62 -8.38
C ASP A 383 2.01 -2.28 -7.36
N GLN A 384 0.76 -2.12 -7.84
CA GLN A 384 -0.44 -1.90 -7.03
C GLN A 384 -1.61 -2.78 -7.50
N LEU A 385 -2.41 -3.23 -6.54
CA LEU A 385 -3.57 -4.10 -6.77
C LEU A 385 -4.78 -3.40 -7.43
N GLY A 386 -4.96 -2.10 -7.19
CA GLY A 386 -6.00 -1.28 -7.79
C GLY A 386 -7.44 -1.60 -7.34
N TYR A 387 -8.41 -1.32 -8.23
CA TYR A 387 -9.86 -1.48 -7.99
C TYR A 387 -10.44 -0.66 -6.83
N GLY A 388 -9.84 0.49 -6.51
CA GLY A 388 -10.32 1.32 -5.40
C GLY A 388 -11.73 1.89 -5.63
N SER A 389 -12.12 2.17 -6.87
CA SER A 389 -13.50 2.59 -7.19
C SER A 389 -14.55 1.49 -6.97
N LEU A 390 -14.16 0.22 -7.03
CA LEU A 390 -15.04 -0.89 -6.67
C LEU A 390 -15.12 -1.09 -5.16
N LEU A 391 -13.98 -1.03 -4.48
CA LEU A 391 -13.85 -1.47 -3.08
C LEU A 391 -14.03 -0.33 -2.07
N PHE A 392 -13.73 0.92 -2.42
CA PHE A 392 -13.60 2.05 -1.48
C PHE A 392 -14.54 3.23 -1.77
N THR A 393 -15.48 3.07 -2.70
CA THR A 393 -16.51 4.08 -2.99
C THR A 393 -17.62 4.08 -1.92
N ASN A 394 -18.20 5.27 -1.68
CA ASN A 394 -19.36 5.53 -0.83
C ASN A 394 -19.17 5.22 0.67
N TYR A 395 -18.01 5.52 1.25
CA TYR A 395 -17.84 5.47 2.72
C TYR A 395 -18.81 6.37 3.50
N GLN A 396 -19.41 7.37 2.85
CA GLN A 396 -20.38 8.28 3.46
C GLN A 396 -21.69 7.60 3.92
N GLU A 397 -22.08 6.45 3.36
CA GLU A 397 -23.29 5.72 3.81
C GLU A 397 -23.04 4.86 5.06
N ALA A 398 -21.78 4.47 5.34
CA ALA A 398 -21.45 3.61 6.49
C ALA A 398 -21.32 4.41 7.80
N ALA A 399 -20.96 5.69 7.73
CA ALA A 399 -20.78 6.55 8.90
C ALA A 399 -22.11 6.98 9.57
N ALA A 400 -23.25 6.77 8.91
CA ALA A 400 -24.57 7.04 9.49
C ALA A 400 -25.01 5.99 10.54
N GLY A 401 -24.28 4.88 10.69
CA GLY A 401 -24.69 3.75 11.54
C GLY A 401 -23.75 3.38 12.69
N LYS A 402 -22.62 4.07 12.87
CA LYS A 402 -21.67 3.78 13.96
C LYS A 402 -21.15 5.09 14.57
N ARG A 403 -21.87 5.57 15.59
CA ARG A 403 -21.35 6.44 16.66
C ARG A 403 -21.42 5.67 17.95
#